data_AF-A0A9X8YR55-F1
#
_entry.id   AF-A0A9X8YR55-F1
#
_cell.length_a   1.000
_cell.length_b   1.000
_cell.length_c   1.000
_cell.angle_alpha   90.00
_cell.angle_beta   90.00
_cell.angle_gamma   90.00
#
_symmetry.space_group_name_H-M   'P 1'
#
loop_
_entity.id
_entity.type
_entity.pdbx_description
1 polymer ?
#
loop_
_entity_poly.entity_id
_entity_poly.type
_entity_poly.pdbx_seq_one_letter_code
_entity_poly.pdbx_strand_id
1 'polypeptide(L)' 'AKYGGVLYVDSLSTRDGPVPTYIDLLNTTVQTIAKGFDQ' A
#
# COMPACT_ATOMS: atom_id res chain seq x y z
N ALA A 1 -16.86 -11.62 2.38
CA ALA A 1 -15.49 -11.18 2.06
C ALA A 1 -14.91 -10.42 3.25
N LYS A 2 -13.61 -10.50 3.52
CA LYS A 2 -12.93 -9.70 4.56
C LYS A 2 -12.31 -8.46 3.93
N TYR A 3 -12.30 -7.35 4.65
CA TYR A 3 -11.60 -6.13 4.21
C TYR A 3 -10.09 -6.34 4.32
N GLY A 4 -9.36 -6.11 3.22
CA GLY A 4 -7.92 -6.33 3.11
C GLY A 4 -7.05 -5.09 3.35
N GLY A 5 -7.63 -3.95 3.73
CA GLY A 5 -6.90 -2.69 3.87
C GLY A 5 -7.00 -1.76 2.66
N VAL A 6 -6.18 -0.71 2.66
CA VAL A 6 -6.10 0.31 1.60
C VAL A 6 -4.92 0.01 0.70
N LEU A 7 -5.13 0.09 -0.62
CA LEU A 7 -4.06 0.06 -1.62
C LEU A 7 -3.79 1.47 -2.13
N TYR A 8 -2.52 1.78 -2.34
CA TYR A 8 -2.07 3.03 -2.97
C TYR A 8 -1.65 2.72 -4.40
N VAL A 9 -2.21 3.45 -5.39
CA VAL A 9 -2.14 3.01 -6.78
C VAL A 9 -1.76 4.14 -7.74
N ASP A 10 -2.64 5.13 -7.88
CA ASP A 10 -2.59 6.16 -8.93
C ASP A 10 -1.98 7.48 -8.44
N SER A 11 -1.75 7.61 -7.13
CA SER A 11 -1.16 8.81 -6.54
C SER A 11 -0.17 8.47 -5.43
N LEU A 12 0.91 9.26 -5.38
CA LEU A 12 1.76 9.35 -4.20
C LEU A 12 1.06 10.21 -3.15
N SER A 13 1.35 9.92 -1.89
CA SER A 13 0.93 10.80 -0.82
C SER A 13 1.76 12.09 -0.83
N THR A 14 1.36 13.04 0.00
CA THR A 14 2.25 14.14 0.38
C THR A 14 3.55 13.59 1.00
N ARG A 15 4.58 14.45 1.12
CA ARG A 15 5.87 14.09 1.71
C ARG A 15 5.76 13.48 3.10
N ASP A 16 4.80 13.95 3.90
CA ASP A 16 4.57 13.46 5.27
C ASP A 16 3.50 12.36 5.33
N GLY A 17 3.06 11.88 4.17
CA GLY A 17 2.05 10.84 4.04
C GLY A 17 2.64 9.42 3.97
N PRO A 18 1.78 8.41 3.86
CA PRO A 18 2.14 6.99 4.02
C PRO A 18 2.95 6.40 2.84
N VAL A 19 2.90 7.01 1.65
CA VAL A 19 3.59 6.53 0.44
C VAL A 19 4.21 7.71 -0.33
N PRO A 20 5.21 8.38 0.23
CA PRO A 20 5.75 9.62 -0.33
C PRO A 20 6.62 9.39 -1.57
N THR A 21 7.04 8.15 -1.82
CA THR A 21 7.83 7.77 -2.99
C THR A 21 7.20 6.60 -3.75
N TYR A 22 7.60 6.44 -5.01
CA TYR A 22 7.13 5.33 -5.84
C TYR A 22 7.54 3.96 -5.29
N ILE A 23 8.72 3.87 -4.68
CA ILE A 23 9.17 2.63 -4.02
C ILE A 23 8.26 2.31 -2.82
N ASP A 24 7.89 3.32 -2.03
CA ASP A 24 6.96 3.13 -0.90
C ASP A 24 5.58 2.67 -1.38
N LEU A 25 5.07 3.26 -2.47
CA LEU A 25 3.80 2.85 -3.09
C LEU A 25 3.82 1.36 -3.46
N LEU A 26 4.86 0.90 -4.16
CA LEU A 26 4.98 -0.51 -4.53
C LEU A 26 5.09 -1.42 -3.30
N ASN A 27 5.96 -1.07 -2.35
CA ASN A 27 6.19 -1.87 -1.15
C ASN A 27 4.94 -2.00 -0.30
N THR A 28 4.27 -0.89 0.01
CA THR A 28 3.06 -0.89 0.84
C THR A 28 1.94 -1.65 0.17
N THR A 29 1.72 -1.47 -1.13
CA THR A 29 0.66 -2.18 -1.86
C THR A 29 0.91 -3.69 -1.90
N VAL A 30 2.12 -4.12 -2.23
CA VAL A 30 2.46 -5.56 -2.25
C VAL A 30 2.35 -6.17 -0.85
N GLN A 31 2.82 -5.48 0.19
CA GLN A 31 2.70 -5.97 1.58
C GLN A 31 1.24 -6.07 2.04
N THR A 32 0.38 -5.10 1.69
CA THR A 32 -1.04 -5.16 2.03
C THR A 32 -1.72 -6.35 1.36
N ILE A 33 -1.39 -6.62 0.09
CA ILE A 33 -1.87 -7.82 -0.61
C ILE A 33 -1.37 -9.08 0.08
N ALA A 34 -0.06 -9.21 0.34
CA ALA A 34 0.53 -10.38 0.99
C ALA A 34 -0.11 -10.68 2.35
N LYS A 35 -0.29 -9.65 3.19
CA LYS A 35 -1.00 -9.75 4.47
C LYS A 35 -2.45 -10.19 4.31
N GLY A 36 -3.14 -9.75 3.26
CA GLY A 36 -4.49 -10.20 2.94
C GLY A 36 -4.61 -11.69 2.60
N PHE A 37 -3.48 -12.35 2.29
CA PHE A 37 -3.35 -13.77 2.03
C PHE A 37 -2.55 -14.53 3.11
N ASP A 38 -2.37 -13.92 4.30
CA ASP A 38 -1.62 -14.49 5.44
C ASP A 38 -0.18 -14.94 5.06
N GLN A 39 0.50 -14.17 4.20
CA GLN A 39 1.92 -14.34 3.84
C GLN A 39 2.84 -13.41 4.65
#